data_AF-A0A2N8M346-F1
#
_entry.id   AF-A0A2N8M346-F1
#
_cell.length_a   1.000
_cell.length_b   1.000
_cell.length_c   1.000
_cell.angle_alpha   90.00
_cell.angle_beta   90.00
_cell.angle_gamma   90.00
#
_symmetry.space_group_name_H-M   'P 1'
#
loop_
_entity.id
_entity.type
_entity.pdbx_description
1 polymer ?
#
loop_
_entity_poly.entity_id
_entity_poly.type
_entity_poly.pdbx_seq_one_letter_code
_entity_poly.pdbx_strand_id
1 'polypeptide(L)'
;MLRILSIVSVLVLAGCASTGMYDAPQGENLARLAVDNQLSAPASDDDAGGWQMPTSSTAKASIFKVDGERVSEQAGADTVNLEAGKHTIEVFADQGGILRFGKFRHTFDEGGTYQVRIKPAAGKGDYTLELINAAAPDTVLKTKNF
;
A
#
# COMPACT_ATOMS: atom_id res chain seq x y z
N MET A 1 -6.24 14.63 -55.32
CA MET A 1 -5.40 13.52 -54.83
C MET A 1 -4.48 14.04 -53.74
N LEU A 2 -4.36 13.29 -52.63
CA LEU A 2 -3.33 13.33 -51.57
C LEU A 2 -3.16 14.63 -50.76
N ARG A 3 -3.89 14.79 -49.64
CA ARG A 3 -3.51 14.42 -48.24
C ARG A 3 -2.21 15.10 -47.73
N ILE A 4 -2.33 16.34 -47.27
CA ILE A 4 -1.34 17.00 -46.39
C ILE A 4 -2.12 17.69 -45.25
N LEU A 5 -2.63 16.91 -44.29
CA LEU A 5 -3.15 17.45 -43.04
C LEU A 5 -3.22 16.34 -41.99
N SER A 6 -2.08 16.01 -41.37
CA SER A 6 -2.02 15.24 -40.13
C SER A 6 -0.62 15.33 -39.52
N ILE A 7 -0.33 16.43 -38.84
CA ILE A 7 0.66 16.47 -37.77
C ILE A 7 -0.02 17.19 -36.61
N VAL A 8 -0.98 16.51 -35.99
CA VAL A 8 -1.57 16.92 -34.71
C VAL A 8 -0.94 16.02 -33.66
N SER A 9 -0.09 16.65 -32.86
CA SER A 9 0.14 16.36 -31.44
C SER A 9 0.29 14.89 -31.04
N VAL A 10 1.47 14.33 -31.32
CA VAL A 10 2.02 13.24 -30.50
C VAL A 10 3.14 13.84 -29.64
N LEU A 11 2.78 14.80 -28.79
CA LEU A 11 3.57 15.07 -27.59
C LEU A 11 3.13 14.03 -26.57
N VAL A 12 3.82 12.91 -26.71
CA VAL A 12 3.90 11.79 -25.80
C VAL A 12 3.77 12.30 -24.36
N LEU A 13 2.77 11.77 -23.65
CA LEU A 13 2.71 11.78 -22.20
C LEU A 13 4.02 11.16 -21.68
N ALA A 14 5.05 11.97 -21.53
CA ALA A 14 6.07 11.73 -20.53
C ALA A 14 5.37 11.94 -19.20
N GLY A 15 4.53 10.98 -18.80
CA GLY A 15 4.15 10.81 -17.41
C GLY A 15 5.45 10.59 -16.69
N CYS A 16 5.97 11.67 -16.09
CA CYS A 16 7.13 11.65 -15.23
C CYS A 16 6.96 10.44 -14.31
N ALA A 17 7.86 9.47 -14.43
CA ALA A 17 8.04 8.52 -13.35
C ALA A 17 8.51 9.37 -12.16
N SER A 18 7.56 9.88 -11.36
CA SER A 18 7.91 10.60 -10.15
C SER A 18 8.52 9.57 -9.21
N THR A 19 9.85 9.59 -9.12
CA THR A 19 10.60 8.96 -8.04
C THR A 19 10.57 9.85 -6.80
N GLY A 20 9.51 10.66 -6.65
CA GLY A 20 9.35 11.66 -5.60
C GLY A 20 8.95 11.05 -4.26
N MET A 21 9.17 11.84 -3.22
CA MET A 21 8.58 11.59 -1.91
C MET A 21 7.17 12.17 -1.91
N TYR A 22 6.24 11.42 -1.34
CA TYR A 22 4.86 11.84 -1.16
C TYR A 22 4.83 13.07 -0.25
N ASP A 23 4.28 14.15 -0.77
CA ASP A 23 4.02 15.37 -0.01
C ASP A 23 2.60 15.29 0.58
N ALA A 24 2.52 15.00 1.87
CA ALA A 24 1.24 14.81 2.53
C ALA A 24 0.45 16.13 2.57
N PRO A 25 -0.83 16.12 2.16
CA PRO A 25 -1.65 17.32 2.17
C PRO A 25 -1.78 17.89 3.58
N GLN A 26 -1.93 19.21 3.64
CA GLN A 26 -2.11 19.97 4.88
C GLN A 26 -3.47 20.67 4.82
N GLY A 27 -4.22 20.65 5.91
CA GLY A 27 -5.52 21.30 5.98
C GLY A 27 -6.52 20.57 6.86
N GLU A 28 -7.77 21.01 6.78
CA GLU A 28 -8.91 20.38 7.46
C GLU A 28 -9.55 19.33 6.55
N ASN A 29 -10.33 18.42 7.13
CA ASN A 29 -11.13 17.41 6.43
C ASN A 29 -10.37 16.45 5.50
N LEU A 30 -9.08 16.21 5.76
CA LEU A 30 -8.32 15.19 5.04
C LEU A 30 -8.82 13.79 5.40
N ALA A 31 -8.81 12.89 4.42
CA ALA A 31 -9.03 11.48 4.68
C ALA A 31 -7.79 10.89 5.37
N ARG A 32 -8.00 10.06 6.40
CA ARG A 32 -6.93 9.37 7.12
C ARG A 32 -6.94 7.90 6.78
N LEU A 33 -5.80 7.37 6.33
CA LEU A 33 -5.60 5.94 6.12
C LEU A 33 -4.53 5.42 7.08
N ALA A 34 -4.89 4.42 7.88
CA ALA A 34 -3.97 3.74 8.79
C ALA A 34 -3.80 2.26 8.44
N VAL A 35 -2.67 1.67 8.83
CA VAL A 35 -2.42 0.23 8.71
C VAL A 35 -2.84 -0.47 9.99
N ASP A 36 -3.63 -1.54 9.84
CA ASP A 36 -3.91 -2.52 10.88
C ASP A 36 -3.15 -3.82 10.51
N ASN A 37 -1.99 -4.00 11.14
CA ASN A 37 -1.14 -5.17 10.91
C ASN A 37 -1.59 -6.35 11.79
N GLN A 38 -2.23 -7.34 11.18
CA GLN A 38 -2.71 -8.56 11.83
C GLN A 38 -1.79 -9.76 11.59
N LEU A 39 -0.59 -9.53 11.06
CA LEU A 39 0.43 -10.55 10.90
C LEU A 39 1.08 -10.85 12.25
N SER A 40 1.33 -12.13 12.50
CA SER A 40 2.09 -12.59 13.68
C SER A 40 3.55 -12.82 13.29
N ALA A 41 4.47 -12.63 14.24
CA ALA A 41 5.87 -13.00 14.05
C ALA A 41 5.99 -14.46 13.55
N PRO A 42 6.99 -14.77 12.71
CA PRO A 42 7.26 -16.16 12.34
C PRO A 42 7.52 -16.99 13.60
N ALA A 43 7.09 -18.26 13.60
CA ALA A 43 7.42 -19.17 14.68
C ALA A 43 8.95 -19.36 14.73
N SER A 44 9.51 -19.37 15.94
CA SER A 44 10.92 -19.69 16.15
C SER A 44 11.14 -21.17 15.83
N ASP A 45 11.88 -21.49 14.76
CA ASP A 45 12.39 -22.84 14.51
C ASP A 45 13.68 -23.02 15.34
N ASP A 46 13.52 -23.16 16.67
CA ASP A 46 14.64 -23.35 17.61
C ASP A 46 15.23 -24.78 17.58
N ASP A 47 14.64 -25.71 16.82
CA ASP A 47 15.01 -27.14 16.82
C ASP A 47 15.91 -27.60 15.67
N ALA A 48 16.35 -26.71 14.77
CA ALA A 48 17.20 -27.08 13.63
C ALA A 48 18.67 -26.72 13.87
N GLY A 49 19.48 -27.69 14.33
CA GLY A 49 20.93 -27.57 14.46
C GLY A 49 21.67 -27.42 13.10
N GLY A 50 21.52 -26.26 12.46
CA GLY A 50 22.14 -25.90 11.18
C GLY A 50 22.20 -24.39 11.00
N TRP A 51 22.89 -23.92 9.94
CA TRP A 51 22.92 -22.49 9.59
C TRP A 51 21.50 -21.98 9.31
N GLN A 52 20.97 -21.14 10.21
CA GLN A 52 19.67 -20.49 10.05
C GLN A 52 19.84 -19.19 9.28
N MET A 53 18.97 -18.94 8.30
CA MET A 53 18.88 -17.65 7.64
C MET A 53 18.44 -16.60 8.67
N PRO A 54 19.05 -15.41 8.74
CA PRO A 54 18.55 -14.34 9.58
C PRO A 54 17.15 -13.95 9.09
N THR A 55 16.12 -14.27 9.85
CA THR A 55 14.75 -13.83 9.61
C THR A 55 14.49 -12.58 10.44
N SER A 56 13.63 -11.67 9.95
CA SER A 56 13.07 -10.63 10.82
C SER A 56 12.35 -11.30 11.99
N SER A 57 12.66 -10.89 13.22
CA SER A 57 11.99 -11.36 14.43
C SER A 57 10.58 -10.79 14.61
N THR A 58 10.15 -9.89 13.71
CA THR A 58 8.86 -9.21 13.77
C THR A 58 8.15 -9.26 12.43
N ALA A 59 6.83 -9.41 12.45
CA ALA A 59 6.01 -9.21 11.27
C ALA A 59 5.65 -7.72 11.16
N LYS A 60 5.84 -7.13 9.98
CA LYS A 60 5.63 -5.70 9.73
C LYS A 60 4.73 -5.49 8.53
N ALA A 61 3.84 -4.50 8.60
CA ALA A 61 3.14 -3.98 7.46
C ALA A 61 3.04 -2.45 7.56
N SER A 62 3.23 -1.76 6.44
CA SER A 62 3.15 -0.30 6.38
C SER A 62 2.72 0.15 4.97
N ILE A 63 2.21 1.38 4.86
CA ILE A 63 1.98 2.04 3.57
C ILE A 63 3.34 2.36 2.95
N PHE A 64 3.54 2.00 1.70
CA PHE A 64 4.79 2.20 0.97
C PHE A 64 4.72 3.39 0.02
N LYS A 65 3.62 3.51 -0.73
CA LYS A 65 3.41 4.60 -1.68
C LYS A 65 1.97 5.09 -1.71
N VAL A 66 1.83 6.37 -2.04
CA VAL A 66 0.59 7.02 -2.43
C VAL A 66 0.78 7.58 -3.84
N ASP A 67 -0.10 7.19 -4.76
CA ASP A 67 -0.09 7.60 -6.17
C ASP A 67 1.24 7.41 -6.92
N GLY A 68 2.04 6.43 -6.48
CA GLY A 68 3.34 6.10 -7.06
C GLY A 68 4.53 6.70 -6.33
N GLU A 69 4.28 7.67 -5.44
CA GLU A 69 5.29 8.38 -4.66
C GLU A 69 5.53 7.71 -3.32
N ARG A 70 6.79 7.64 -2.89
CA ARG A 70 7.16 6.96 -1.64
C ARG A 70 6.72 7.78 -0.45
N VAL A 71 6.17 7.15 0.58
CA VAL A 71 5.80 7.88 1.81
C VAL A 71 6.97 8.08 2.77
N SER A 72 8.06 7.32 2.63
CA SER A 72 9.28 7.51 3.39
C SER A 72 10.53 6.94 2.69
N GLU A 73 11.70 7.38 3.15
CA GLU A 73 12.99 6.93 2.60
C GLU A 73 13.34 5.49 2.99
N GLN A 74 13.02 5.07 4.22
CA GLN A 74 13.50 3.81 4.76
C GLN A 74 12.42 2.74 4.89
N ALA A 75 11.27 3.04 5.51
CA ALA A 75 10.40 1.96 6.01
C ALA A 75 8.92 2.35 6.11
N GLY A 76 8.30 2.71 4.97
CA GLY A 76 6.87 3.04 4.86
C GLY A 76 6.36 4.04 5.91
N ALA A 77 5.04 4.08 6.08
CA ALA A 77 4.36 4.81 7.14
C ALA A 77 3.14 4.02 7.62
N ASP A 78 2.84 4.07 8.92
CA ASP A 78 1.66 3.38 9.49
C ASP A 78 0.38 4.18 9.32
N THR A 79 0.50 5.48 9.01
CA THR A 79 -0.63 6.37 8.73
C THR A 79 -0.21 7.39 7.67
N VAL A 80 -1.14 7.73 6.79
CA VAL A 80 -1.02 8.86 5.86
C VAL A 80 -2.32 9.66 5.82
N ASN A 81 -2.20 10.95 5.54
CA ASN A 81 -3.34 11.79 5.16
C ASN A 81 -3.45 11.83 3.64
N LEU A 82 -4.68 11.90 3.14
CA LEU A 82 -5.03 11.91 1.73
C LEU A 82 -6.05 13.04 1.49
N GLU A 83 -5.99 13.66 0.31
CA GLU A 83 -7.09 14.48 -0.17
C GLU A 83 -8.33 13.62 -0.41
N ALA A 84 -9.51 14.24 -0.48
CA ALA A 84 -10.69 13.55 -0.95
C ALA A 84 -10.54 13.19 -2.43
N GLY A 85 -10.98 12.00 -2.81
CA GLY A 85 -10.93 11.53 -4.19
C GLY A 85 -10.13 10.25 -4.38
N LYS A 86 -9.76 10.00 -5.64
CA LYS A 86 -9.28 8.69 -6.08
C LYS A 86 -7.77 8.56 -5.93
N HIS A 87 -7.34 7.75 -4.97
CA HIS A 87 -5.93 7.47 -4.71
C HIS A 87 -5.58 6.01 -4.97
N THR A 88 -4.33 5.80 -5.39
CA THR A 88 -3.70 4.50 -5.55
C THR A 88 -2.74 4.29 -4.39
N ILE A 89 -2.98 3.26 -3.58
CA ILE A 89 -2.18 2.97 -2.40
C ILE A 89 -1.39 1.69 -2.63
N GLU A 90 -0.10 1.74 -2.31
CA GLU A 90 0.76 0.56 -2.24
C GLU A 90 1.18 0.35 -0.79
N VAL A 91 1.05 -0.88 -0.31
CA VAL A 91 1.43 -1.33 1.03
C VAL A 91 2.50 -2.41 0.89
N PHE A 92 3.30 -2.61 1.92
CA PHE A 92 4.13 -3.80 2.02
C PHE A 92 3.81 -4.58 3.29
N ALA A 93 4.14 -5.86 3.25
CA ALA A 93 4.04 -6.78 4.35
C ALA A 93 5.28 -7.67 4.36
N ASP A 94 5.86 -7.86 5.54
CA ASP A 94 6.99 -8.75 5.78
C ASP A 94 6.67 -9.63 6.99
N GLN A 95 6.69 -10.94 6.80
CA GLN A 95 6.62 -11.92 7.87
C GLN A 95 7.82 -12.85 7.77
N GLY A 96 8.82 -12.63 8.62
CA GLY A 96 10.01 -13.49 8.68
C GLY A 96 10.91 -13.45 7.44
N GLY A 97 10.96 -12.32 6.72
CA GLY A 97 11.76 -12.13 5.50
C GLY A 97 10.99 -12.38 4.21
N ILE A 98 9.70 -12.75 4.30
CA ILE A 98 8.82 -12.89 3.13
C ILE A 98 8.20 -11.51 2.85
N LEU A 99 8.94 -10.66 2.15
CA LEU A 99 8.45 -9.35 1.74
C LEU A 99 7.52 -9.45 0.52
N ARG A 100 6.35 -8.82 0.61
CA ARG A 100 5.35 -8.70 -0.45
C ARG A 100 4.80 -7.28 -0.54
N PHE A 101 4.31 -6.92 -1.72
CA PHE A 101 3.75 -5.59 -1.99
C PHE A 101 2.32 -5.69 -2.52
N GLY A 102 1.40 -5.05 -1.80
CA GLY A 102 0.00 -4.96 -2.15
C GLY A 102 -0.30 -3.63 -2.82
N LYS A 103 -1.22 -3.60 -3.79
CA LYS A 103 -1.64 -2.37 -4.47
C LYS A 103 -3.14 -2.36 -4.69
N PHE A 104 -3.80 -1.27 -4.29
CA PHE A 104 -5.21 -1.03 -4.53
C PHE A 104 -5.49 0.43 -4.91
N ARG A 105 -6.70 0.67 -5.41
CA ARG A 105 -7.21 2.01 -5.74
C ARG A 105 -8.59 2.17 -5.12
N HIS A 106 -8.84 3.30 -4.48
CA HIS A 106 -10.11 3.61 -3.84
C HIS A 106 -10.41 5.11 -3.94
N THR A 107 -11.68 5.48 -3.83
CA THR A 107 -12.11 6.88 -3.73
C THR A 107 -12.38 7.16 -2.26
N PHE A 108 -11.57 8.03 -1.66
CA PHE A 108 -11.66 8.41 -0.24
C PHE A 108 -12.58 9.62 -0.09
N ASP A 109 -13.45 9.56 0.91
CA ASP A 109 -14.38 10.64 1.24
C ASP A 109 -13.67 11.69 2.10
N GLU A 110 -14.11 12.94 1.96
CA GLU A 110 -13.67 14.06 2.79
C GLU A 110 -13.89 13.74 4.29
N GLY A 111 -12.85 13.92 5.11
CA GLY A 111 -12.84 13.58 6.54
C GLY A 111 -12.96 12.09 6.86
N GLY A 112 -12.94 11.21 5.84
CA GLY A 112 -13.12 9.78 6.04
C GLY A 112 -11.95 9.15 6.81
N THR A 113 -12.25 8.25 7.74
CA THR A 113 -11.23 7.47 8.47
C THR A 113 -11.26 6.02 8.00
N TYR A 114 -10.13 5.54 7.49
CA TYR A 114 -10.00 4.23 6.87
C TYR A 114 -8.86 3.43 7.49
N GLN A 115 -8.99 2.11 7.43
CA GLN A 115 -7.92 1.19 7.79
C GLN A 115 -7.69 0.20 6.67
N VAL A 116 -6.42 -0.09 6.40
CA VAL A 116 -6.02 -1.25 5.60
C VAL A 116 -5.56 -2.35 6.55
N ARG A 117 -6.37 -3.40 6.66
CA ARG A 117 -6.04 -4.60 7.43
C ARG A 117 -5.18 -5.51 6.59
N ILE A 118 -4.03 -5.89 7.11
CA ILE A 118 -3.12 -6.85 6.47
C ILE A 118 -3.10 -8.12 7.30
N LYS A 119 -3.56 -9.22 6.71
CA LYS A 119 -3.69 -10.53 7.39
C LYS A 119 -3.11 -11.66 6.54
N PRO A 120 -2.78 -12.82 7.13
CA PRO A 120 -2.36 -13.99 6.36
C PRO A 120 -3.47 -14.42 5.38
N ALA A 121 -3.11 -14.75 4.14
CA ALA A 121 -4.04 -15.40 3.24
C ALA A 121 -4.18 -16.89 3.60
N ALA A 122 -5.26 -17.53 3.13
CA ALA A 122 -5.47 -18.97 3.30
C ALA A 122 -4.44 -19.85 2.55
N GLY A 123 -3.54 -19.24 1.76
CA GLY A 123 -2.43 -19.91 1.06
C GLY A 123 -1.06 -19.57 1.67
N LYS A 124 -0.07 -20.45 1.49
CA LYS A 124 1.27 -20.27 2.06
C LYS A 124 2.00 -19.11 1.37
N GLY A 125 2.35 -18.08 2.14
CA GLY A 125 3.25 -17.00 1.71
C GLY A 125 2.60 -15.82 0.99
N ASP A 126 1.26 -15.78 0.93
CA ASP A 126 0.48 -14.66 0.42
C ASP A 126 -0.22 -13.94 1.60
N TYR A 127 -0.48 -12.65 1.41
CA TYR A 127 -1.22 -11.82 2.36
C TYR A 127 -2.53 -11.35 1.74
N THR A 128 -3.51 -11.09 2.59
CA THR A 128 -4.76 -10.43 2.20
C THR A 128 -4.74 -9.00 2.72
N LEU A 129 -5.02 -8.04 1.85
CA LEU A 129 -5.34 -6.67 2.25
C LEU A 129 -6.86 -6.45 2.22
N GLU A 130 -7.38 -5.81 3.25
CA GLU A 130 -8.76 -5.37 3.31
C GLU A 130 -8.82 -3.89 3.66
N LEU A 131 -9.42 -3.09 2.77
CA LEU A 131 -9.76 -1.71 3.08
C LEU A 131 -11.12 -1.68 3.77
N ILE A 132 -11.20 -1.01 4.90
CA ILE A 132 -12.44 -0.76 5.64
C ILE A 132 -12.58 0.73 5.98
N ASN A 133 -13.81 1.16 6.22
CA ASN A 133 -14.07 2.41 6.94
C ASN A 133 -13.96 2.12 8.44
N ALA A 134 -13.17 2.90 9.18
CA ALA A 134 -12.97 2.70 10.61
C ALA A 134 -14.26 2.91 11.43
N ALA A 135 -15.21 3.71 10.93
CA ALA A 135 -16.53 3.88 11.53
C ALA A 135 -17.49 2.70 11.27
N ALA A 136 -17.17 1.83 10.30
CA ALA A 136 -17.95 0.65 9.95
C ALA A 136 -17.03 -0.57 9.72
N PRO A 137 -16.35 -1.06 10.78
CA PRO A 137 -15.25 -2.03 10.68
C PRO A 137 -15.65 -3.39 10.12
N ASP A 138 -16.94 -3.72 10.11
CA ASP A 138 -17.48 -4.98 9.56
C ASP A 138 -17.73 -4.91 8.05
N THR A 139 -17.69 -3.72 7.46
CA THR A 139 -17.91 -3.52 6.02
C THR A 139 -16.58 -3.40 5.30
N VAL A 140 -16.24 -4.44 4.53
CA VAL A 140 -15.05 -4.44 3.68
C VAL A 140 -15.34 -3.71 2.37
N LEU A 141 -14.63 -2.60 2.15
CA LEU A 141 -14.72 -1.77 0.95
C LEU A 141 -13.91 -2.36 -0.21
N LYS A 142 -12.82 -3.07 0.11
CA LYS A 142 -11.96 -3.71 -0.89
C LYS A 142 -11.19 -4.87 -0.28
N THR A 143 -11.02 -5.95 -1.04
CA THR A 143 -10.19 -7.10 -0.68
C THR A 143 -9.25 -7.46 -1.83
N LYS A 144 -8.01 -7.82 -1.51
CA LYS A 144 -7.05 -8.33 -2.51
C LYS A 144 -5.96 -9.19 -1.86
N ASN A 145 -5.59 -10.29 -2.53
CA ASN A 145 -4.43 -11.10 -2.17
C ASN A 145 -3.15 -10.58 -2.87
N PHE A 146 -2.00 -10.63 -2.20
CA PHE A 146 -0.72 -10.12 -2.70
C PHE A 146 0.50 -10.77 -2.04
#